data_AF-A0A167LAD8-F1
#
_entry.id   AF-A0A167LAD8-F1
#
_cell.length_a   1.000
_cell.length_b   1.000
_cell.length_c   1.000
_cell.angle_alpha   90.00
_cell.angle_beta   90.00
_cell.angle_gamma   90.00
#
_symmetry.space_group_name_H-M   'P 1'
#
loop_
_entity.id
_entity.type
_entity.pdbx_description
1 polymer ?
#
loop_
_entity_poly.entity_id
_entity_poly.type
_entity_poly.pdbx_seq_one_letter_code
_entity_poly.pdbx_strand_id
1 'polypeptide(L)'
;MGKNKKSFDMYQSYLDSLPASSGKNAGYEIENVPLPDSMRTSTLIEQIGKERSWTEDQIDSDIDILEANRLGFVRDLRDLSDNSWKVIPLLPLVRDLLRAAVSPKYQKKKKNKSYKKKSDSSDSSEDENNSHATVPTKDSTIDPTTNNGGGGPDAAGPTPETSPGSKKVFSGRPIEPVNGNRIRVKTTDGVYECNRFCPHKGVDLVTWGNVLGNTLVCTKHNWRFNLEGNEMVKGKSLNACKVNDW
;
A
#
# COMPACT_ATOMS: atom_id res chain seq x y z
N MET A 1 36.04 35.78 23.25
CA MET A 1 34.70 36.03 23.81
C MET A 1 33.66 35.91 22.69
N GLY A 2 33.12 34.72 22.45
CA GLY A 2 32.07 34.50 21.44
C GLY A 2 30.69 34.57 22.09
N LYS A 3 29.88 35.57 21.71
CA LYS A 3 28.51 35.72 22.20
C LYS A 3 27.62 34.70 21.47
N ASN A 4 27.16 33.67 22.18
CA ASN A 4 26.11 32.77 21.69
C ASN A 4 24.84 33.60 21.47
N LYS A 5 24.54 33.92 20.20
CA LYS A 5 23.21 34.40 19.81
C LYS A 5 22.27 33.21 19.97
N LYS A 6 21.59 33.13 21.11
CA LYS A 6 20.40 32.29 21.24
C LYS A 6 19.41 32.82 20.19
N SER A 7 19.20 32.06 19.12
CA SER A 7 18.13 32.32 18.17
C SER A 7 16.84 32.34 18.98
N PHE A 8 16.13 33.47 18.92
CA PHE A 8 14.84 33.63 19.56
C PHE A 8 13.88 32.64 18.90
N ASP A 9 13.54 31.59 19.62
CA ASP A 9 12.58 30.59 19.14
C ASP A 9 11.18 31.14 19.42
N MET A 10 10.56 31.65 18.37
CA MET A 10 9.21 32.24 18.41
C MET A 10 8.19 31.23 18.94
N TYR A 11 8.44 29.94 18.73
CA TYR A 11 7.58 28.86 19.23
C TYR A 11 7.66 28.75 20.75
N GLN A 12 8.86 28.88 21.31
CA GLN A 12 9.06 28.92 22.77
C GLN A 12 8.36 30.14 23.38
N SER A 13 8.45 31.30 22.72
CA SER A 13 7.71 32.50 23.14
C SER A 13 6.19 32.32 23.11
N TYR A 14 5.65 31.57 22.14
CA TYR A 14 4.22 31.28 22.09
C TYR A 14 3.80 30.32 23.20
N LEU A 15 4.58 29.25 23.42
CA LEU A 15 4.34 28.31 24.53
C LEU A 15 4.41 29.02 25.89
N ASP A 16 5.37 29.92 26.07
CA ASP A 16 5.53 30.71 27.29
C ASP A 16 4.41 31.75 27.47
N SER A 17 3.71 32.13 26.39
CA SER A 17 2.59 33.07 26.41
C SER A 17 1.24 32.42 26.73
N LEU A 18 1.15 31.08 26.74
CA LEU A 18 -0.06 30.39 27.17
C LEU A 18 -0.21 30.60 28.69
N PRO A 19 -1.39 31.04 29.17
CA PRO A 19 -1.60 31.31 30.58
C PRO A 19 -1.31 30.04 31.38
N ALA A 20 -0.29 30.10 32.23
CA ALA A 20 0.11 29.02 33.12
C ALA A 20 -1.09 28.63 33.99
N SER A 21 -1.83 27.62 33.55
CA SER A 21 -2.88 26.98 34.33
C SER A 21 -2.22 26.38 35.56
N SER A 22 -2.34 27.10 36.66
CA SER A 22 -1.68 26.85 37.94
C SER A 22 -2.24 25.56 38.56
N GLY A 23 -1.47 24.48 38.46
CA GLY A 23 -1.77 23.21 39.10
C GLY A 23 -0.48 22.43 39.38
N LYS A 24 -0.10 22.37 40.66
CA LYS A 24 1.13 21.74 41.16
C LYS A 24 1.11 20.20 40.99
N ASN A 25 2.21 19.66 40.48
CA ASN A 25 2.76 18.30 40.64
C ASN A 25 1.92 17.08 40.20
N ALA A 26 2.22 16.52 39.02
CA ALA A 26 2.44 15.08 38.78
C ALA A 26 2.87 14.89 37.31
N GLY A 27 3.98 14.19 37.06
CA GLY A 27 4.50 13.76 35.75
C GLY A 27 3.97 14.49 34.51
N TYR A 28 4.68 15.52 34.05
CA TYR A 28 4.36 16.28 32.84
C TYR A 28 4.43 15.37 31.59
N GLU A 29 3.36 14.63 31.30
CA GLU A 29 2.97 14.43 29.91
C GLU A 29 2.75 15.83 29.36
N ILE A 30 3.64 16.28 28.46
CA ILE A 30 3.45 17.51 27.71
C ILE A 30 2.13 17.32 26.97
N GLU A 31 1.06 17.88 27.55
CA GLU A 31 -0.26 17.87 26.98
C GLU A 31 -0.12 18.53 25.61
N ASN A 32 -0.31 17.73 24.58
CA ASN A 32 0.12 18.04 23.24
C ASN A 32 -0.85 19.09 22.67
N VAL A 33 -0.60 20.36 22.99
CA VAL A 33 -1.42 21.49 22.56
C VAL A 33 -1.32 21.56 21.04
N PRO A 34 -2.43 21.33 20.31
CA PRO A 34 -2.39 21.37 18.86
C PRO A 34 -1.99 22.77 18.38
N LEU A 35 -1.18 22.83 17.33
CA LEU A 35 -0.83 24.08 16.66
C LEU A 35 -2.09 24.89 16.31
N PRO A 36 -2.08 26.22 16.41
CA PRO A 36 -3.23 27.03 16.05
C PRO A 36 -3.53 26.93 14.55
N ASP A 37 -4.80 26.87 14.19
CA ASP A 37 -5.27 26.73 12.81
C ASP A 37 -4.88 27.91 11.91
N SER A 38 -4.69 29.09 12.49
CA SER A 38 -4.29 30.33 11.81
C SER A 38 -2.80 30.43 11.51
N MET A 39 -1.98 29.49 12.01
CA MET A 39 -0.55 29.47 11.72
C MET A 39 -0.31 29.21 10.22
N ARG A 40 0.56 30.00 9.60
CA ARG A 40 0.95 29.79 8.20
C ARG A 40 1.79 28.53 8.06
N THR A 41 1.55 27.79 6.99
CA THR A 41 2.34 26.59 6.66
C THR A 41 3.79 26.91 6.32
N SER A 42 4.06 28.07 5.72
CA SER A 42 5.43 28.53 5.44
C SER A 42 6.26 28.67 6.71
N THR A 43 5.72 29.31 7.76
CA THR A 43 6.37 29.45 9.06
C THR A 43 6.68 28.08 9.70
N LEU A 44 5.74 27.13 9.57
CA LEU A 44 5.93 25.77 10.08
C LEU A 44 7.04 25.03 9.32
N ILE A 45 7.07 25.14 7.99
CA ILE A 45 8.11 24.53 7.14
C ILE A 45 9.48 25.14 7.40
N GLU A 46 9.59 26.46 7.51
CA GLU A 46 10.84 27.13 7.86
C GLU A 46 11.39 26.65 9.20
N GLN A 47 10.52 26.48 10.21
CA GLN A 47 10.93 26.00 11.53
C GLN A 47 11.45 24.56 11.44
N ILE A 48 10.69 23.66 10.81
CA ILE A 48 11.10 22.26 10.61
C ILE A 48 12.41 22.19 9.82
N GLY A 49 12.56 23.02 8.78
CA GLY A 49 13.76 23.10 7.96
C GLY A 49 14.97 23.55 8.76
N LYS A 50 14.83 24.60 9.59
CA LYS A 50 15.90 25.07 10.50
C LYS A 50 16.31 24.00 11.50
N GLU A 51 15.35 23.31 12.13
CA GLU A 51 15.62 22.23 13.09
C GLU A 51 16.32 21.01 12.45
N ARG A 52 16.05 20.76 11.16
CA ARG A 52 16.59 19.61 10.41
C ARG A 52 17.76 19.98 9.50
N SER A 53 18.25 21.22 9.57
CA SER A 53 19.34 21.72 8.72
C SER A 53 19.06 21.59 7.22
N TRP A 54 17.83 21.90 6.79
CA TRP A 54 17.51 22.00 5.37
C TRP A 54 18.09 23.27 4.77
N THR A 55 18.39 23.22 3.47
CA THR A 55 18.83 24.39 2.70
C THR A 55 17.64 25.34 2.46
N GLU A 56 17.91 26.64 2.32
CA GLU A 56 16.87 27.63 2.02
C GLU A 56 16.14 27.29 0.71
N ASP A 57 16.86 26.84 -0.33
CA ASP A 57 16.26 26.40 -1.59
C ASP A 57 15.26 25.24 -1.44
N GLN A 58 15.52 24.31 -0.51
CA GLN A 58 14.59 23.21 -0.21
C GLN A 58 13.34 23.71 0.51
N ILE A 59 13.53 24.62 1.47
CA ILE A 59 12.44 25.24 2.22
C ILE A 59 11.53 26.01 1.25
N ASP A 60 12.11 26.84 0.38
CA ASP A 60 11.39 27.64 -0.60
C ASP A 60 10.67 26.75 -1.63
N SER A 61 11.33 25.71 -2.14
CA SER A 61 10.70 24.76 -3.05
C SER A 61 9.51 24.03 -2.40
N ASP A 62 9.59 23.66 -1.13
CA ASP A 62 8.48 23.02 -0.42
C ASP A 62 7.35 24.03 -0.13
N ILE A 63 7.67 25.30 0.15
CA ILE A 63 6.70 26.38 0.30
C ILE A 63 5.94 26.61 -1.01
N ASP A 64 6.64 26.72 -2.14
CA ASP A 64 6.04 26.90 -3.45
C ASP A 64 5.06 25.77 -3.79
N ILE A 65 5.41 24.52 -3.46
CA ILE A 65 4.51 23.36 -3.64
C ILE A 65 3.24 23.52 -2.79
N LEU A 66 3.35 23.97 -1.55
CA LEU A 66 2.19 24.17 -0.66
C LEU A 66 1.31 25.33 -1.16
N GLU A 67 1.90 26.43 -1.60
CA GLU A 67 1.18 27.58 -2.16
C GLU A 67 0.46 27.22 -3.46
N ALA A 68 1.13 26.48 -4.36
CA ALA A 68 0.53 25.99 -5.61
C ALA A 68 -0.71 25.10 -5.37
N ASN A 69 -0.75 24.39 -4.23
CA ASN A 69 -1.88 23.56 -3.82
C ASN A 69 -2.88 24.28 -2.90
N ARG A 70 -2.71 25.60 -2.69
CA ARG A 70 -3.54 26.44 -1.82
C ARG A 70 -3.57 25.98 -0.35
N LEU A 71 -2.45 25.46 0.14
CA LEU A 71 -2.27 24.97 1.51
C LEU A 71 -1.50 26.01 2.34
N GLY A 72 -2.11 27.17 2.55
CA GLY A 72 -1.45 28.32 3.21
C GLY A 72 -1.48 28.27 4.74
N PHE A 73 -2.40 27.51 5.33
CA PHE A 73 -2.62 27.46 6.77
C PHE A 73 -2.59 26.04 7.34
N VAL A 74 -2.27 25.92 8.63
CA VAL A 74 -2.27 24.64 9.35
C VAL A 74 -3.64 23.96 9.29
N ARG A 75 -4.73 24.73 9.27
CA ARG A 75 -6.08 24.20 9.05
C ARG A 75 -6.20 23.42 7.75
N ASP A 76 -5.68 23.96 6.65
CA ASP A 76 -5.76 23.33 5.33
C ASP A 76 -5.06 21.97 5.35
N LEU A 77 -3.92 21.86 6.04
CA LEU A 77 -3.20 20.60 6.23
C LEU A 77 -3.98 19.59 7.09
N ARG A 78 -4.76 20.04 8.07
CA ARG A 78 -5.62 19.16 8.90
C ARG A 78 -6.75 18.54 8.09
N ASP A 79 -7.31 19.31 7.17
CA ASP A 79 -8.45 18.91 6.34
C ASP A 79 -8.05 17.97 5.19
N LEU A 80 -6.75 17.78 4.93
CA LEU A 80 -6.26 16.88 3.90
C LEU A 80 -6.52 15.40 4.20
N SER A 81 -7.15 14.72 3.24
CA SER A 81 -7.31 13.27 3.27
C SER A 81 -5.97 12.53 3.13
N ASP A 82 -5.91 11.29 3.61
CA ASP A 82 -4.74 10.41 3.46
C ASP A 82 -4.29 10.24 2.00
N ASN A 83 -5.22 10.32 1.05
CA ASN A 83 -4.93 10.24 -0.37
C ASN A 83 -4.40 11.57 -0.92
N SER A 84 -4.94 12.71 -0.47
CA SER A 84 -4.47 14.05 -0.88
C SER A 84 -3.00 14.24 -0.52
N TRP A 85 -2.61 13.84 0.69
CA TRP A 85 -1.21 13.79 1.12
C TRP A 85 -0.31 12.93 0.23
N LYS A 86 -0.84 11.95 -0.52
CA LYS A 86 -0.05 11.14 -1.45
C LYS A 86 0.21 11.86 -2.77
N VAL A 87 -0.77 12.63 -3.23
CA VAL A 87 -0.80 13.30 -4.52
C VAL A 87 0.06 14.56 -4.52
N ILE A 88 0.14 15.29 -3.40
CA ILE A 88 0.96 16.49 -3.31
C ILE A 88 2.46 16.10 -3.43
N PRO A 89 3.22 16.74 -4.34
CA PRO A 89 4.59 16.36 -4.68
C PRO A 89 5.64 16.78 -3.63
N LEU A 90 5.30 16.73 -2.33
CA LEU A 90 6.24 17.00 -1.24
C LEU A 90 7.21 15.83 -1.05
N LEU A 91 8.42 16.11 -0.60
CA LEU A 91 9.35 15.05 -0.19
C LEU A 91 8.70 14.17 0.90
N PRO A 92 8.85 12.83 0.83
CA PRO A 92 8.21 11.92 1.79
C PRO A 92 8.54 12.24 3.26
N LEU A 93 9.76 12.74 3.51
CA LEU A 93 10.19 13.15 4.85
C LEU A 93 9.42 14.38 5.36
N VAL A 94 9.32 15.43 4.53
CA VAL A 94 8.60 16.68 4.85
C VAL A 94 7.15 16.38 5.18
N ARG A 95 6.52 15.54 4.36
CA ARG A 95 5.14 15.08 4.52
C ARG A 95 4.90 14.38 5.86
N ASP A 96 5.81 13.49 6.25
CA ASP A 96 5.70 12.77 7.52
C ASP A 96 5.91 13.71 8.72
N LEU A 97 6.80 14.70 8.60
CA LEU A 97 7.04 15.72 9.64
C LEU A 97 5.85 16.68 9.78
N LEU A 98 5.30 17.18 8.67
CA LEU A 98 4.08 18.00 8.69
C LEU A 98 2.91 17.25 9.32
N ARG A 99 2.68 15.99 8.94
CA ARG A 99 1.64 15.16 9.58
C ARG A 99 1.87 14.98 11.06
N ALA A 100 3.14 14.78 11.46
CA ALA A 100 3.51 14.63 12.86
C ALA A 100 3.25 15.91 13.67
N ALA A 101 3.50 17.08 13.08
CA ALA A 101 3.26 18.38 13.70
C ALA A 101 1.77 18.73 13.77
N VAL A 102 1.02 18.43 12.71
CA VAL A 102 -0.38 18.84 12.58
C VAL A 102 -1.35 17.89 13.31
N SER A 103 -1.03 16.60 13.38
CA SER A 103 -1.89 15.55 13.94
C SER A 103 -1.13 14.64 14.93
N PRO A 104 -1.10 15.00 16.23
CA PRO A 104 -0.46 14.16 17.27
C PRO A 104 -1.01 12.73 17.34
N LYS A 105 -2.31 12.57 17.01
CA LYS A 105 -2.99 11.27 16.97
C LYS A 105 -2.39 10.30 15.93
N TYR A 106 -1.74 10.81 14.88
CA TYR A 106 -1.12 9.97 13.85
C TYR A 106 0.08 9.20 14.40
N GLN A 107 0.84 9.78 15.34
CA GLN A 107 2.02 9.14 15.92
C GLN A 107 1.66 7.89 16.76
N LYS A 108 0.52 7.92 17.46
CA LYS A 108 0.06 6.79 18.30
C LYS A 108 -0.27 5.53 17.49
N LYS A 109 -0.77 5.66 16.24
CA LYS A 109 -1.08 4.50 15.38
C LYS A 109 0.17 3.77 14.84
N LYS A 110 1.26 4.47 14.53
CA LYS A 110 2.51 3.83 14.05
C LYS A 110 3.17 3.01 15.17
N LYS A 111 3.21 3.52 16.41
CA LYS A 111 3.83 2.80 17.56
C LYS A 111 3.09 1.51 17.93
N ASN A 112 1.75 1.50 17.92
CA ASN A 112 0.96 0.32 18.27
C ASN A 112 1.09 -0.82 17.23
N LYS A 113 1.36 -0.50 15.97
CA LYS A 113 1.55 -1.51 14.91
C LYS A 113 2.91 -2.21 14.99
N SER A 114 3.90 -1.57 15.61
CA SER A 114 5.24 -2.13 15.81
C SER A 114 5.29 -3.17 16.93
N TYR A 115 4.51 -2.99 18.00
CA TYR A 115 4.53 -3.92 19.15
C TYR A 115 3.70 -5.20 18.93
N LYS A 116 2.67 -5.17 18.08
CA LYS A 116 1.79 -6.33 17.85
C LYS A 116 2.36 -7.40 16.90
N LYS A 117 3.60 -7.26 16.42
CA LYS A 117 4.23 -8.21 15.49
C LYS A 117 5.25 -9.16 16.14
N LYS A 118 5.26 -9.27 17.47
CA LYS A 118 6.26 -10.07 18.22
C LYS A 118 5.69 -11.12 19.19
N SER A 119 4.39 -11.43 19.17
CA SER A 119 3.77 -12.31 20.17
C SER A 119 3.11 -13.60 19.66
N ASP A 120 3.26 -13.99 18.39
CA ASP A 120 2.71 -15.27 17.87
C ASP A 120 3.81 -16.22 17.37
N SER A 121 4.85 -16.41 18.19
CA SER A 121 5.82 -17.51 18.00
C SER A 121 6.28 -18.05 19.35
N SER A 122 5.38 -18.74 20.06
CA SER A 122 5.67 -19.70 21.13
C SER A 122 4.71 -20.86 20.88
N ASP A 123 5.16 -21.91 20.19
CA ASP A 123 5.86 -23.05 20.79
C ASP A 123 4.90 -23.86 21.68
N SER A 124 4.39 -24.94 21.11
CA SER A 124 3.67 -26.01 21.80
C SER A 124 3.89 -27.29 20.98
N SER A 125 5.05 -27.89 21.21
CA SER A 125 5.29 -29.32 21.04
C SER A 125 4.70 -30.11 22.21
N GLU A 126 4.27 -31.33 21.91
CA GLU A 126 3.91 -32.49 22.76
C GLU A 126 2.55 -33.03 22.29
N ASP A 127 2.26 -34.32 22.21
CA ASP A 127 2.98 -35.56 21.92
C ASP A 127 1.87 -36.64 21.82
N GLU A 128 2.22 -37.86 21.40
CA GLU A 128 1.51 -39.13 21.67
C GLU A 128 0.33 -39.60 20.77
N ASN A 129 0.66 -40.63 19.98
CA ASN A 129 0.06 -41.98 19.98
C ASN A 129 -1.47 -42.16 20.12
N ASN A 130 -2.10 -42.73 19.08
CA ASN A 130 -2.80 -44.00 19.27
C ASN A 130 -3.01 -44.78 17.96
N SER A 131 -2.77 -46.08 18.06
CA SER A 131 -2.88 -47.13 17.06
C SER A 131 -4.31 -47.67 16.84
N HIS A 132 -4.47 -48.43 15.75
CA HIS A 132 -5.29 -49.64 15.63
C HIS A 132 -6.77 -49.50 15.18
N ALA A 133 -7.07 -49.90 13.94
CA ALA A 133 -7.91 -51.07 13.61
C ALA A 133 -8.34 -51.10 12.13
N THR A 134 -7.89 -52.14 11.43
CA THR A 134 -8.55 -52.82 10.28
C THR A 134 -9.93 -53.37 10.72
N VAL A 135 -11.00 -53.60 9.94
CA VAL A 135 -11.25 -54.32 8.67
C VAL A 135 -12.75 -54.03 8.25
N PRO A 136 -13.48 -54.81 7.39
CA PRO A 136 -13.79 -54.62 5.95
C PRO A 136 -15.28 -54.31 5.58
N THR A 137 -15.49 -54.05 4.27
CA THR A 137 -16.67 -54.38 3.41
C THR A 137 -18.11 -54.14 3.90
N LYS A 138 -18.91 -53.45 3.08
CA LYS A 138 -20.14 -54.03 2.50
C LYS A 138 -20.69 -53.21 1.33
N ASP A 139 -20.89 -53.95 0.26
CA ASP A 139 -21.65 -53.70 -0.95
C ASP A 139 -23.16 -53.59 -0.64
N SER A 140 -23.90 -52.73 -1.33
CA SER A 140 -25.36 -52.81 -1.53
C SER A 140 -25.84 -51.79 -2.56
N THR A 141 -26.01 -52.33 -3.77
CA THR A 141 -27.06 -52.09 -4.77
C THR A 141 -28.41 -51.60 -4.21
N ILE A 142 -29.11 -50.75 -4.98
CA ILE A 142 -30.43 -50.95 -5.65
C ILE A 142 -31.11 -49.57 -5.89
N ASP A 143 -31.04 -49.11 -7.15
CA ASP A 143 -32.04 -48.50 -8.07
C ASP A 143 -33.30 -47.71 -7.56
N PRO A 144 -34.35 -47.44 -8.38
CA PRO A 144 -34.50 -46.20 -9.17
C PRO A 144 -35.90 -45.56 -9.05
N THR A 145 -36.07 -44.23 -9.20
CA THR A 145 -37.39 -43.60 -9.49
C THR A 145 -37.13 -42.17 -10.02
N THR A 146 -37.28 -41.81 -11.30
CA THR A 146 -38.45 -41.78 -12.20
C THR A 146 -39.54 -40.78 -11.79
N ASN A 147 -39.52 -39.57 -12.37
CA ASN A 147 -40.66 -38.90 -13.03
C ASN A 147 -40.20 -37.54 -13.58
N ASN A 148 -40.20 -37.34 -14.90
CA ASN A 148 -41.33 -36.83 -15.72
C ASN A 148 -41.81 -35.45 -15.25
N GLY A 149 -41.91 -34.40 -16.07
CA GLY A 149 -41.82 -34.25 -17.52
C GLY A 149 -42.42 -32.88 -17.89
N GLY A 150 -42.19 -32.45 -19.13
CA GLY A 150 -42.79 -31.24 -19.74
C GLY A 150 -41.71 -30.28 -20.23
N GLY A 151 -41.42 -30.10 -21.52
CA GLY A 151 -42.26 -30.26 -22.71
C GLY A 151 -42.72 -28.87 -23.17
N GLY A 152 -41.97 -28.26 -24.10
CA GLY A 152 -42.30 -26.97 -24.71
C GLY A 152 -41.27 -26.56 -25.77
N PRO A 153 -41.66 -26.48 -27.07
CA PRO A 153 -40.75 -26.30 -28.20
C PRO A 153 -40.57 -24.82 -28.62
N ASP A 154 -39.62 -24.63 -29.54
CA ASP A 154 -39.47 -23.50 -30.47
C ASP A 154 -38.81 -22.21 -29.98
N ALA A 155 -37.52 -22.06 -30.30
CA ALA A 155 -36.99 -20.84 -30.93
C ALA A 155 -35.60 -21.11 -31.51
N ALA A 156 -35.55 -21.21 -32.85
CA ALA A 156 -34.32 -21.12 -33.62
C ALA A 156 -33.62 -19.77 -33.33
N GLY A 157 -32.35 -19.83 -32.95
CA GLY A 157 -31.49 -18.67 -32.70
C GLY A 157 -30.02 -19.09 -32.68
N PRO A 158 -29.10 -18.23 -33.15
CA PRO A 158 -27.97 -18.64 -33.98
C PRO A 158 -26.80 -19.26 -33.21
N THR A 159 -26.13 -20.16 -33.91
CA THR A 159 -24.77 -20.67 -33.63
C THR A 159 -23.78 -19.53 -33.33
N PRO A 160 -22.94 -19.64 -32.29
CA PRO A 160 -21.86 -18.68 -32.08
C PRO A 160 -20.76 -18.93 -33.11
N GLU A 161 -20.81 -18.15 -34.18
CA GLU A 161 -19.73 -18.02 -35.16
C GLU A 161 -18.43 -17.62 -34.45
N THR A 162 -17.41 -18.44 -34.68
CA THR A 162 -16.02 -18.18 -34.32
C THR A 162 -15.59 -16.89 -35.02
N SER A 163 -15.60 -15.78 -34.30
CA SER A 163 -15.33 -14.47 -34.86
C SER A 163 -13.83 -14.29 -35.11
N PRO A 164 -13.39 -13.98 -36.35
CA PRO A 164 -11.98 -13.76 -36.65
C PRO A 164 -11.51 -12.42 -36.08
N GLY A 165 -10.60 -12.53 -35.09
CA GLY A 165 -9.54 -11.56 -34.79
C GLY A 165 -9.89 -10.08 -34.89
N SER A 166 -10.63 -9.55 -33.91
CA SER A 166 -10.55 -8.13 -33.63
C SER A 166 -9.10 -7.81 -33.24
N LYS A 167 -8.42 -7.02 -34.08
CA LYS A 167 -7.07 -6.52 -33.79
C LYS A 167 -7.18 -5.67 -32.53
N LYS A 168 -6.85 -6.27 -31.38
CA LYS A 168 -6.87 -5.63 -30.06
C LYS A 168 -6.04 -4.36 -30.16
N VAL A 169 -6.69 -3.22 -30.01
CA VAL A 169 -6.05 -1.91 -29.90
C VAL A 169 -5.08 -1.99 -28.72
N PHE A 170 -3.79 -1.95 -29.03
CA PHE A 170 -2.71 -2.13 -28.09
C PHE A 170 -2.80 -1.01 -27.05
N SER A 171 -3.28 -1.34 -25.85
CA SER A 171 -3.65 -0.38 -24.80
C SER A 171 -2.46 0.39 -24.19
N GLY A 172 -1.28 0.35 -24.82
CA GLY A 172 -0.02 0.90 -24.34
C GLY A 172 0.49 0.25 -23.05
N ARG A 173 -0.31 -0.62 -22.42
CA ARG A 173 0.05 -1.29 -21.17
C ARG A 173 0.93 -2.50 -21.47
N PRO A 174 2.06 -2.66 -20.77
CA PRO A 174 2.97 -3.78 -20.97
C PRO A 174 2.44 -5.11 -20.41
N ILE A 175 1.18 -5.20 -19.98
CA ILE A 175 0.58 -6.38 -19.35
C ILE A 175 -0.74 -6.69 -20.04
N GLU A 176 -0.87 -7.91 -20.55
CA GLU A 176 -2.10 -8.40 -21.19
C GLU A 176 -2.55 -9.73 -20.56
N PRO A 177 -3.87 -9.92 -20.32
CA PRO A 177 -4.40 -11.22 -19.93
C PRO A 177 -4.35 -12.20 -21.12
N VAL A 178 -3.74 -13.36 -20.93
CA VAL A 178 -3.72 -14.46 -21.92
C VAL A 178 -4.89 -15.39 -21.66
N ASN A 179 -4.94 -15.93 -20.44
CA ASN A 179 -5.95 -16.89 -19.97
C ASN A 179 -6.46 -16.46 -18.58
N GLY A 180 -7.46 -17.18 -18.04
CA GLY A 180 -8.00 -16.89 -16.69
C GLY A 180 -6.92 -16.79 -15.59
N ASN A 181 -5.87 -17.61 -15.70
CA ASN A 181 -4.80 -17.71 -14.69
C ASN A 181 -3.43 -17.18 -15.12
N ARG A 182 -3.24 -16.77 -16.39
CA ARG A 182 -1.93 -16.32 -16.90
C ARG A 182 -1.99 -14.99 -17.63
N ILE A 183 -0.91 -14.22 -17.49
CA ILE A 183 -0.72 -12.92 -18.12
C ILE A 183 0.56 -12.93 -18.94
N ARG A 184 0.57 -12.12 -19.99
CA ARG A 184 1.74 -11.82 -20.81
C ARG A 184 2.28 -10.46 -20.42
N VAL A 185 3.58 -10.38 -20.18
CA VAL A 185 4.27 -9.17 -19.76
C VAL A 185 5.35 -8.85 -20.78
N LYS A 186 5.25 -7.66 -21.39
CA LYS A 186 6.24 -7.13 -22.32
C LYS A 186 7.27 -6.32 -21.54
N THR A 187 8.52 -6.73 -21.62
CA THR A 187 9.68 -6.07 -21.00
C THR A 187 10.63 -5.55 -22.07
N THR A 188 11.76 -4.97 -21.67
CA THR A 188 12.84 -4.60 -22.60
C THR A 188 13.51 -5.81 -23.24
N ASP A 189 13.59 -6.92 -22.51
CA ASP A 189 14.42 -8.08 -22.89
C ASP A 189 13.61 -9.19 -23.59
N GLY A 190 12.31 -8.96 -23.72
CA GLY A 190 11.38 -9.81 -24.43
C GLY A 190 10.05 -9.93 -23.73
N VAL A 191 9.40 -11.06 -23.99
CA VAL A 191 8.03 -11.33 -23.55
C VAL A 191 8.04 -12.51 -22.60
N TYR A 192 7.31 -12.36 -21.50
CA TYR A 192 7.18 -13.38 -20.48
C TYR A 192 5.72 -13.70 -20.23
N GLU A 193 5.40 -14.98 -20.09
CA GLU A 193 4.12 -15.43 -19.58
C GLU A 193 4.28 -15.86 -18.13
N CYS A 194 3.42 -15.38 -17.24
CA CYS A 194 3.49 -15.68 -15.81
C CYS A 194 2.09 -15.76 -15.20
N ASN A 195 2.01 -16.17 -13.93
CA ASN A 195 0.74 -16.27 -13.21
C ASN A 195 0.07 -14.89 -13.07
N ARG A 196 -1.24 -14.82 -13.32
CA ARG A 196 -2.04 -13.60 -13.20
C ARG A 196 -2.11 -13.07 -11.78
N PHE A 197 -2.14 -13.98 -10.81
CA PHE A 197 -2.38 -13.63 -9.42
C PHE A 197 -1.06 -13.59 -8.63
N CYS A 198 -0.84 -12.49 -7.91
CA CYS A 198 0.31 -12.32 -7.05
C CYS A 198 0.32 -13.39 -5.94
N PRO A 199 1.41 -14.16 -5.78
CA PRO A 199 1.43 -15.31 -4.86
C PRO A 199 1.39 -14.91 -3.38
N HIS A 200 1.49 -13.61 -3.06
CA HIS A 200 1.33 -13.11 -1.69
C HIS A 200 -0.13 -13.20 -1.19
N LYS A 201 -1.08 -12.60 -1.91
CA LYS A 201 -2.50 -12.51 -1.51
C LYS A 201 -3.48 -12.66 -2.68
N GLY A 202 -3.08 -13.27 -3.78
CA GLY A 202 -3.93 -13.51 -4.94
C GLY A 202 -4.38 -12.24 -5.68
N VAL A 203 -3.58 -11.17 -5.63
CA VAL A 203 -3.96 -9.88 -6.24
C VAL A 203 -3.78 -9.97 -7.75
N ASP A 204 -4.76 -9.50 -8.52
CA ASP A 204 -4.70 -9.47 -9.98
C ASP A 204 -3.61 -8.50 -10.48
N LEU A 205 -2.60 -9.05 -11.15
CA LEU A 205 -1.47 -8.32 -11.70
C LEU A 205 -1.79 -7.62 -13.03
N VAL A 206 -2.91 -7.94 -13.68
CA VAL A 206 -3.38 -7.15 -14.84
C VAL A 206 -3.72 -5.72 -14.40
N THR A 207 -4.37 -5.60 -13.24
CA THR A 207 -4.83 -4.32 -12.69
C THR A 207 -3.78 -3.64 -11.83
N TRP A 208 -3.05 -4.42 -11.02
CA TRP A 208 -2.12 -3.92 -10.00
C TRP A 208 -0.64 -4.21 -10.29
N GLY A 209 -0.32 -4.82 -11.41
CA GLY A 209 1.06 -5.04 -11.85
C GLY A 209 1.63 -3.79 -12.50
N ASN A 210 2.93 -3.56 -12.28
CA ASN A 210 3.71 -2.57 -13.01
C ASN A 210 5.03 -3.19 -13.44
N VAL A 211 5.52 -2.86 -14.64
CA VAL A 211 6.74 -3.43 -15.22
C VAL A 211 7.86 -2.39 -15.10
N LEU A 212 8.98 -2.77 -14.47
CA LEU A 212 10.17 -1.94 -14.32
C LEU A 212 11.38 -2.71 -14.86
N GLY A 213 11.77 -2.45 -16.12
CA GLY A 213 12.77 -3.26 -16.83
C GLY A 213 12.30 -4.72 -16.94
N ASN A 214 13.06 -5.65 -16.36
CA ASN A 214 12.74 -7.08 -16.31
C ASN A 214 11.98 -7.51 -15.05
N THR A 215 11.58 -6.55 -14.20
CA THR A 215 10.91 -6.85 -12.93
C THR A 215 9.42 -6.53 -13.01
N LEU A 216 8.57 -7.51 -12.70
CA LEU A 216 7.14 -7.27 -12.46
C LEU A 216 6.91 -6.94 -10.99
N VAL A 217 6.26 -5.81 -10.73
CA VAL A 217 5.99 -5.30 -9.37
C VAL A 217 4.50 -5.33 -9.09
N CYS A 218 4.10 -6.04 -8.03
CA CYS A 218 2.76 -5.93 -7.47
C CYS A 218 2.64 -4.65 -6.63
N THR A 219 2.00 -3.61 -7.16
CA THR A 219 1.90 -2.29 -6.51
C THR A 219 1.13 -2.29 -5.19
N LYS A 220 0.24 -3.26 -4.96
CA LYS A 220 -0.55 -3.36 -3.72
C LYS A 220 0.30 -3.68 -2.48
N HIS A 221 1.35 -4.49 -2.64
CA HIS A 221 2.19 -4.95 -1.52
C HIS A 221 3.69 -4.74 -1.77
N ASN A 222 4.06 -4.13 -2.89
CA ASN A 222 5.42 -3.87 -3.31
C ASN A 222 6.29 -5.14 -3.43
N TRP A 223 5.71 -6.25 -3.89
CA TRP A 223 6.47 -7.47 -4.21
C TRP A 223 7.03 -7.35 -5.62
N ARG A 224 8.31 -7.70 -5.77
CA ARG A 224 9.08 -7.55 -7.01
C ARG A 224 9.53 -8.92 -7.49
N PHE A 225 9.22 -9.27 -8.73
CA PHE A 225 9.52 -10.57 -9.30
C PHE A 225 10.39 -10.38 -10.53
N ASN A 226 11.60 -10.94 -10.51
CA ASN A 226 12.45 -10.98 -11.68
C ASN A 226 11.92 -12.02 -12.68
N LEU A 227 11.64 -11.59 -13.92
CA LEU A 227 11.03 -12.44 -14.94
C LEU A 227 12.04 -13.36 -15.64
N GLU A 228 13.34 -13.06 -15.55
CA GLU A 228 14.40 -13.79 -16.27
C GLU A 228 14.87 -15.07 -15.56
N GLY A 229 14.78 -15.11 -14.22
CA GLY A 229 15.40 -16.17 -13.40
C GLY A 229 14.44 -17.09 -12.65
N ASN A 230 13.12 -17.02 -12.90
CA ASN A 230 12.07 -17.62 -12.06
C ASN A 230 12.36 -17.48 -10.55
N GLU A 231 12.84 -16.30 -10.16
CA GLU A 231 13.35 -16.07 -8.82
C GLU A 231 12.21 -16.17 -7.79
N MET A 232 12.47 -16.88 -6.71
CA MET A 232 11.52 -17.05 -5.63
C MET A 232 11.64 -15.91 -4.62
N VAL A 233 10.55 -15.16 -4.46
CA VAL A 233 10.45 -14.15 -3.40
C VAL A 233 9.79 -14.81 -2.20
N LYS A 234 10.55 -15.00 -1.11
CA LYS A 234 10.05 -15.63 0.13
C LYS A 234 9.42 -17.02 -0.12
N GLY A 235 10.07 -17.83 -0.96
CA GLY A 235 9.62 -19.17 -1.31
C GLY A 235 8.44 -19.23 -2.28
N LYS A 236 8.04 -18.09 -2.89
CA LYS A 236 6.95 -18.04 -3.86
C LYS A 236 7.42 -17.46 -5.19
N SER A 237 7.09 -18.11 -6.31
CA SER A 237 7.40 -17.66 -7.67
C SER A 237 6.15 -17.22 -8.43
N LEU A 238 6.36 -16.49 -9.53
CA LEU A 238 5.30 -16.20 -10.52
C LEU A 238 5.25 -17.21 -11.67
N ASN A 239 6.14 -18.20 -11.69
CA ASN A 239 6.30 -19.15 -12.79
C ASN A 239 6.41 -18.42 -14.13
N ALA A 240 7.36 -17.49 -14.19
CA ALA A 240 7.62 -16.70 -15.40
C ALA A 240 8.37 -17.58 -16.41
N CYS A 241 7.87 -17.64 -17.64
CA CYS A 241 8.51 -18.31 -18.76
C CYS A 241 8.62 -17.34 -19.94
N LYS A 242 9.80 -17.23 -20.53
CA LYS A 242 10.01 -16.44 -21.74
C LYS A 242 9.25 -17.09 -22.90
N VAL A 243 8.50 -16.31 -23.66
CA VAL A 243 7.79 -16.75 -24.87
C VAL A 243 8.30 -15.96 -26.06
N ASN A 244 8.41 -16.62 -27.21
CA ASN A 244 9.03 -16.03 -28.40
C ASN A 244 8.06 -15.18 -29.24
N ASP A 245 6.75 -15.36 -29.06
CA ASP A 245 5.72 -14.70 -29.88
C ASP A 245 4.84 -13.76 -29.04
N TRP A 246 4.78 -12.47 -29.43
CA TRP A 246 3.82 -11.48 -28.89
C TRP A 246 2.60 -11.34 -29.80
#